data_AF-A0A970FEP2-F1
#
_entry.id   AF-A0A970FEP2-F1
#
_cell.length_a   1.000
_cell.length_b   1.000
_cell.length_c   1.000
_cell.angle_alpha   90.00
_cell.angle_beta   90.00
_cell.angle_gamma   90.00
#
_symmetry.space_group_name_H-M   'P 1'
#
loop_
_entity.id
_entity.type
_entity.pdbx_description
1 polymer ?
#
loop_
_entity_poly.entity_id
_entity_poly.type
_entity_poly.pdbx_seq_one_letter_code
_entity_poly.pdbx_strand_id
1 'polypeptide(L)'
;MLGTVYTGFGYWDVSSWIAFFAIAAALVLWLRAQGREDYKEGTEQDEIFWSGNVVPEEGAEITVPASSAYWGFRKAMAPFYRALIGMHTGIGTDIVGFYVVVVALMAVFILL
;
A
#
# COMPACT_ATOMS: atom_id res chain seq x y z
N MET A 1 -0.49 -26.99 -22.97
CA MET A 1 -1.22 -25.71 -22.85
C MET A 1 -1.10 -25.29 -21.39
N LEU A 2 -0.40 -24.20 -21.11
CA LEU A 2 -0.37 -23.64 -19.74
C LEU A 2 -1.81 -23.23 -19.41
N GLY A 3 -2.33 -23.68 -18.26
CA GLY A 3 -3.77 -23.78 -18.00
C GLY A 3 -4.53 -22.45 -17.94
N THR A 4 -5.85 -22.54 -17.98
CA THR A 4 -6.77 -21.43 -17.73
C THR A 4 -7.10 -21.32 -16.23
N VAL A 5 -7.10 -20.10 -15.69
CA VAL A 5 -7.49 -19.81 -14.29
C VAL A 5 -8.86 -19.15 -14.28
N TYR A 6 -9.85 -19.80 -13.66
CA TYR A 6 -11.21 -19.26 -13.55
C TYR A 6 -11.35 -18.43 -12.27
N THR A 7 -11.93 -17.23 -12.39
CA THR A 7 -12.00 -16.23 -11.30
C THR A 7 -13.42 -15.94 -10.82
N GLY A 8 -14.43 -16.60 -11.39
CA GLY A 8 -15.85 -16.29 -11.16
C GLY A 8 -16.38 -15.10 -11.97
N PHE A 9 -15.50 -14.25 -12.50
CA PHE A 9 -15.84 -13.15 -13.42
C PHE A 9 -15.35 -13.37 -14.86
N GLY A 10 -14.72 -14.54 -15.12
CA GLY A 10 -14.12 -14.90 -16.40
C GLY A 10 -12.98 -15.90 -16.23
N TYR A 11 -12.17 -16.07 -17.27
CA TYR A 11 -10.99 -16.92 -17.26
C TYR A 11 -9.75 -16.13 -17.67
N TRP A 12 -8.60 -16.53 -17.11
CA TRP A 12 -7.28 -16.02 -17.45
C TRP A 12 -6.52 -17.12 -18.17
N ASP A 13 -6.18 -16.90 -19.42
CA ASP A 13 -5.34 -17.82 -20.18
C ASP A 13 -3.86 -17.46 -19.98
N VAL A 14 -3.10 -18.34 -19.33
CA VAL A 14 -1.69 -18.09 -18.99
C VAL A 14 -0.85 -17.86 -20.24
N SER A 15 -1.15 -18.57 -21.33
CA SER A 15 -0.41 -18.45 -22.59
C SER A 15 -0.59 -17.06 -23.22
N SER A 16 -1.81 -16.53 -23.19
CA SER A 16 -2.15 -15.19 -23.66
C SER A 16 -1.45 -14.10 -22.86
N TRP A 17 -1.33 -14.26 -21.54
CA TRP A 17 -0.58 -13.32 -20.70
C TRP A 17 0.92 -13.33 -20.98
N ILE A 18 1.51 -14.50 -21.15
CA ILE A 18 2.93 -14.61 -21.54
C ILE A 18 3.16 -13.93 -22.88
N ALA A 19 2.29 -14.18 -23.87
CA ALA A 19 2.36 -13.54 -25.18
C ALA A 19 2.22 -12.00 -25.07
N PHE A 20 1.26 -11.53 -24.29
CA PHE A 20 1.07 -10.09 -24.04
C PHE A 20 2.33 -9.44 -23.46
N PHE A 21 2.91 -10.00 -22.40
CA PHE A 21 4.11 -9.45 -21.78
C PHE A 21 5.34 -9.52 -22.71
N ALA A 22 5.46 -10.58 -23.50
CA ALA A 22 6.54 -10.69 -24.49
C ALA A 22 6.44 -9.61 -25.56
N ILE A 23 5.23 -9.36 -26.09
CA ILE A 23 4.98 -8.31 -27.08
C ILE A 23 5.24 -6.93 -26.46
N ALA A 24 4.74 -6.67 -25.25
CA ALA A 24 4.95 -5.41 -24.55
C ALA A 24 6.45 -5.15 -24.31
N ALA A 25 7.20 -6.15 -23.84
CA ALA A 25 8.64 -6.05 -23.65
C ALA A 25 9.37 -5.77 -24.96
N ALA A 26 9.02 -6.47 -26.05
CA ALA A 26 9.60 -6.23 -27.37
C ALA A 26 9.36 -4.80 -27.85
N LEU A 27 8.14 -4.28 -27.71
CA LEU A 27 7.80 -2.90 -28.06
C LEU A 27 8.58 -1.89 -27.22
N VAL A 28 8.67 -2.09 -25.90
CA VAL A 28 9.42 -1.21 -25.00
C VAL A 28 10.90 -1.20 -25.34
N LEU A 29 11.49 -2.38 -25.57
CA LEU A 29 12.91 -2.49 -25.94
C LEU A 29 13.18 -1.91 -27.32
N TRP A 30 12.26 -2.08 -28.27
CA TRP A 30 12.34 -1.47 -29.59
C TRP A 30 12.30 0.06 -29.49
N LEU A 31 11.35 0.62 -28.73
CA LEU A 31 11.26 2.06 -28.47
C LEU A 31 12.54 2.59 -27.78
N ARG A 32 13.05 1.86 -26.79
CA ARG A 32 14.33 2.19 -26.12
C ARG A 32 15.49 2.22 -27.12
N ALA A 33 15.54 1.26 -28.05
CA ALA A 33 16.58 1.21 -29.08
C ALA A 33 16.45 2.33 -30.14
N GLN A 34 15.32 3.03 -30.22
CA GLN A 34 15.20 4.26 -31.03
C GLN A 34 15.72 5.50 -30.29
N GLY A 35 16.09 5.37 -29.01
CA GLY A 35 16.68 6.44 -28.23
C GLY A 35 18.04 6.89 -28.77
N ARG A 36 18.43 8.11 -28.44
CA ARG A 36 19.73 8.66 -28.82
C ARG A 36 20.80 8.19 -27.84
N GLU A 37 21.80 7.47 -28.34
CA GLU A 37 22.95 7.02 -27.54
C GLU A 37 23.92 8.16 -27.19
N ASP A 38 23.83 9.31 -27.88
CA ASP A 38 24.70 10.47 -27.68
C ASP A 38 24.20 11.45 -26.61
N TYR A 39 23.36 10.98 -25.70
CA TYR A 39 22.99 11.74 -24.50
C TYR A 39 24.22 11.89 -23.59
N LYS A 40 24.27 12.99 -22.84
CA LYS A 40 25.39 13.29 -21.95
C LYS A 40 25.14 12.71 -20.57
N GLU A 41 25.66 11.50 -20.36
CA GLU A 41 25.61 10.80 -19.07
C GLU A 41 26.21 11.67 -17.95
N GLY A 42 25.56 11.67 -16.78
CA GLY A 42 25.93 12.47 -15.61
C GLY A 42 25.61 13.96 -15.72
N THR A 43 24.77 14.38 -16.67
CA THR A 43 24.30 15.77 -16.81
C THR A 43 22.79 15.87 -16.57
N GLU A 44 22.23 17.09 -16.63
CA GLU A 44 20.78 17.34 -16.59
C GLU A 44 19.99 16.56 -17.66
N GLN A 45 20.64 16.01 -18.69
CA GLN A 45 19.99 15.14 -19.67
C GLN A 45 19.58 13.77 -19.12
N ASP A 46 20.15 13.35 -17.99
CA ASP A 46 19.81 12.10 -17.30
C ASP A 46 18.67 12.30 -16.29
N GLU A 47 18.37 13.56 -15.96
CA GLU A 47 17.34 13.90 -14.99
C GLU A 47 15.94 13.77 -15.59
N ILE A 48 14.98 13.46 -14.72
CA ILE A 48 13.57 13.45 -15.11
C ILE A 48 13.17 14.88 -15.49
N PHE A 49 12.48 15.04 -16.62
CA PHE A 49 11.93 16.34 -17.01
C PHE A 49 10.97 16.87 -15.93
N TRP A 50 11.38 17.92 -15.22
CA TRP A 50 10.60 18.56 -14.15
C TRP A 50 10.21 20.00 -14.49
N SER A 51 9.69 20.20 -15.71
CA SER A 51 9.24 21.51 -16.20
C SER A 51 10.31 22.62 -16.08
N GLY A 52 11.58 22.25 -16.22
CA GLY A 52 12.73 23.17 -16.08
C GLY A 52 13.11 23.54 -14.65
N ASN A 53 12.52 22.90 -13.63
CA ASN A 53 12.94 23.05 -12.24
C ASN A 53 13.91 21.94 -11.84
N VAL A 54 14.72 22.20 -10.80
CA VAL A 54 15.56 21.17 -10.17
C VAL A 54 14.65 20.08 -9.59
N VAL A 55 14.92 18.82 -9.92
CA VAL A 55 14.19 17.67 -9.40
C VAL A 55 14.43 17.60 -7.88
N PRO A 56 13.39 17.64 -7.03
CA PRO A 56 13.56 17.49 -5.59
C PRO A 56 14.19 16.14 -5.26
N GLU A 57 15.26 16.15 -4.45
CA GLU A 57 15.83 14.92 -3.92
C GLU A 57 14.76 14.14 -3.15
N GLU A 58 14.66 12.83 -3.44
CA GLU A 58 13.78 11.87 -2.76
C GLU A 58 12.26 12.05 -2.94
N GLY A 59 11.79 12.93 -3.84
CA GLY A 59 10.36 13.03 -4.17
C GLY A 59 9.43 13.43 -3.00
N ALA A 60 10.00 13.84 -1.86
CA ALA A 60 9.29 14.22 -0.65
C ALA A 60 8.43 15.48 -0.85
N GLU A 61 8.87 16.38 -1.74
CA GLU A 61 8.10 17.57 -2.14
C GLU A 61 7.20 17.32 -3.36
N ILE A 62 7.38 16.19 -4.06
CA ILE A 62 6.68 15.84 -5.31
C ILE A 62 5.41 15.04 -5.01
N THR A 63 5.38 14.27 -3.92
CA THR A 63 4.31 13.33 -3.63
C THR A 63 3.50 13.76 -2.41
N VAL A 64 2.17 13.72 -2.54
CA VAL A 64 1.30 13.72 -1.36
C VAL A 64 1.64 12.45 -0.57
N PRO A 65 2.16 12.55 0.67
CA PRO A 65 2.66 11.36 1.35
C PRO A 65 1.52 10.37 1.53
N ALA A 66 1.81 9.07 1.45
CA ALA A 66 0.80 8.02 1.64
C ALA A 66 0.06 8.17 2.98
N SER A 67 0.72 8.78 3.98
CA SER A 67 0.14 9.21 5.24
C SER A 67 -0.88 10.36 5.13
N SER A 68 -1.19 10.84 3.95
CA SER A 68 -2.31 11.77 3.68
C SER A 68 -3.53 11.01 3.14
N ALA A 69 -3.33 9.80 2.59
CA ALA A 69 -4.44 8.95 2.22
C ALA A 69 -5.27 8.65 3.49
N TYR A 70 -6.58 8.86 3.37
CA TYR A 70 -7.54 8.67 4.45
C TYR A 70 -7.19 9.43 5.74
N TRP A 71 -6.51 10.58 5.63
CA TRP A 71 -6.10 11.37 6.80
C TRP A 71 -7.30 11.73 7.69
N GLY A 72 -8.41 12.18 7.10
CA GLY A 72 -9.63 12.50 7.85
C GLY A 72 -10.19 11.31 8.62
N PHE A 73 -10.23 10.13 7.99
CA PHE A 73 -10.66 8.89 8.63
C PHE A 73 -9.73 8.48 9.79
N ARG A 74 -8.40 8.48 9.56
CA ARG A 74 -7.44 8.14 10.61
C ARG A 74 -7.44 9.16 11.76
N LYS A 75 -7.63 10.44 11.46
CA LYS A 75 -7.75 11.50 12.46
C LYS A 75 -9.02 11.34 13.28
N ALA A 76 -10.15 11.01 12.65
CA ALA A 76 -11.41 10.71 13.34
C ALA A 76 -11.31 9.47 14.23
N MET A 77 -10.56 8.44 13.82
CA MET A 77 -10.35 7.22 14.59
C MET A 77 -9.27 7.32 15.67
N ALA A 78 -8.42 8.36 15.65
CA ALA A 78 -7.30 8.49 16.58
C ALA A 78 -7.71 8.46 18.08
N PRO A 79 -8.81 9.10 18.53
CA PRO A 79 -9.25 9.02 19.92
C PRO A 79 -9.67 7.59 20.32
N PHE A 80 -10.37 6.88 19.44
CA PHE A 80 -10.80 5.50 19.67
C PHE A 80 -9.59 4.57 19.86
N TYR A 81 -8.62 4.62 18.94
CA TYR A 81 -7.41 3.82 19.06
C TYR A 81 -6.56 4.20 20.27
N ARG A 82 -6.50 5.49 20.63
CA ARG A 82 -5.78 5.94 21.83
C ARG A 82 -6.39 5.33 23.09
N ALA A 83 -7.72 5.29 23.21
CA ALA A 83 -8.39 4.65 24.33
C ALA A 83 -8.12 3.14 24.34
N LEU A 84 -8.27 2.47 23.19
CA LEU A 84 -8.08 1.03 23.07
C LEU A 84 -6.64 0.59 23.44
N ILE A 85 -5.64 1.29 22.91
CA ILE A 85 -4.23 1.03 23.22
C ILE A 85 -3.96 1.34 24.71
N GLY A 86 -4.56 2.40 25.25
CA GLY A 86 -4.42 2.76 26.67
C GLY A 86 -4.92 1.68 27.64
N MET A 87 -5.87 0.84 27.24
CA MET A 87 -6.35 -0.30 28.04
C MET A 87 -5.37 -1.48 28.07
N HIS A 88 -4.37 -1.51 27.18
CA HIS A 88 -3.37 -2.59 27.09
C HIS A 88 -2.09 -2.21 27.85
N THR A 89 -2.21 -2.03 29.16
CA THR A 89 -1.10 -1.58 30.03
C THR A 89 0.02 -2.61 30.18
N GLY A 90 -0.26 -3.89 29.89
CA GLY A 90 0.66 -5.01 30.12
C GLY A 90 0.79 -5.42 31.59
N ILE A 91 0.04 -4.79 32.50
CA ILE A 91 0.05 -5.10 33.93
C ILE A 91 -0.96 -6.22 34.20
N GLY A 92 -0.50 -7.31 34.85
CA GLY A 92 -1.35 -8.48 35.11
C GLY A 92 -2.61 -8.18 35.92
N THR A 93 -2.55 -7.23 36.86
CA THR A 93 -3.71 -6.83 37.67
C THR A 93 -4.81 -6.19 36.84
N ASP A 94 -4.46 -5.43 35.80
CA ASP A 94 -5.43 -4.74 34.94
C ASP A 94 -6.18 -5.76 34.06
N ILE A 95 -5.45 -6.78 33.58
CA ILE A 95 -6.02 -7.89 32.81
C ILE A 95 -7.01 -8.70 33.66
N VAL A 96 -6.61 -9.05 34.89
CA VAL A 96 -7.50 -9.75 35.84
C VAL A 96 -8.70 -8.87 36.18
N GLY A 97 -8.52 -7.56 36.32
CA GLY A 97 -9.61 -6.60 36.52
C GLY A 97 -10.64 -6.64 35.39
N PHE A 98 -10.19 -6.57 34.13
CA PHE A 98 -11.08 -6.69 32.97
C PHE A 98 -11.80 -8.04 32.92
N TYR A 99 -11.11 -9.14 33.23
CA TYR A 99 -11.73 -10.46 33.31
C TYR A 99 -12.89 -10.49 34.32
N VAL A 100 -12.68 -9.98 35.53
CA VAL A 100 -13.71 -9.93 36.58
C VAL A 100 -14.90 -9.08 36.14
N VAL A 101 -14.67 -7.92 35.51
CA VAL A 101 -15.74 -7.06 34.99
C VAL A 101 -16.58 -7.78 33.92
N VAL A 102 -15.94 -8.47 32.98
CA VAL A 102 -16.65 -9.22 31.92
C VAL A 102 -17.47 -10.37 32.52
N VAL A 103 -16.90 -11.14 33.46
CA VAL A 103 -17.63 -12.22 34.15
C VAL A 103 -18.82 -11.68 34.93
N ALA A 104 -18.67 -10.55 35.62
CA ALA A 104 -19.77 -9.90 36.34
C ALA A 104 -20.88 -9.45 35.38
N LEU A 105 -20.54 -8.82 34.25
CA LEU A 105 -21.50 -8.44 33.21
C LEU A 105 -22.23 -9.67 32.66
N MET A 106 -21.52 -10.74 32.34
CA MET A 106 -22.13 -11.99 31.87
C MET A 106 -23.07 -12.59 32.92
N ALA A 107 -22.68 -12.61 34.19
CA ALA A 107 -23.51 -13.10 35.28
C ALA A 107 -24.81 -12.29 35.38
N VAL A 108 -24.76 -10.96 35.23
CA VAL A 108 -25.95 -10.10 35.18
C VAL A 108 -26.89 -10.52 34.04
N PHE A 109 -26.36 -10.72 32.82
CA PHE A 109 -27.18 -11.12 31.67
C PHE A 109 -27.75 -12.55 31.75
N ILE A 110 -27.10 -13.43 32.53
CA ILE A 110 -27.52 -14.83 32.66
C ILE A 110 -28.52 -15.00 33.81
N LEU A 111 -28.35 -14.25 34.90
CA LEU A 111 -29.11 -14.41 36.14
C LEU A 111 -30.31 -13.46 36.27
N LEU A 112 -30.36 -12.38 35.47
CA LEU A 112 -31.53 -11.50 35.32
C LEU A 112 -32.22 -11.76 33.99
#